data_AF-A0A7W0TAC5-F1
#
_entry.id   AF-A0A7W0TAC5-F1
#
_cell.length_a   1.000
_cell.length_b   1.000
_cell.length_c   1.000
_cell.angle_alpha   90.00
_cell.angle_beta   90.00
_cell.angle_gamma   90.00
#
_symmetry.space_group_name_H-M   'P 1'
#
loop_
_entity.id
_entity.type
_entity.pdbx_description
1 polymer ?
#
loop_
_entity_poly.entity_id
_entity_poly.type
_entity_poly.pdbx_seq_one_letter_code
_entity_poly.pdbx_strand_id
1 'polypeptide(L)'
;MNELEGRDATPGKATAEPAGETAKAPGKQTLSEGGEGGDVAKPDPVFSGAEQWEAVEAAPDREEVADAGADDQLAEVRAGLQEEMTALAETHTCHAGCLHGQLDSMMSAQTSNHSAFRIAPGAIEEAAERERAGKAPAADATAGTATPPPQLAGGNEAQSGTGSDEVGHSGTVTAGKPAKFPKVFGLASWNFGKFTYPDLKIDTAQQPDKSWDATIKTTTSTDAPTSAIATPAGVYPLGGNEQVFNPTVNKKVPLKKQLGIRASAAAQIVVAEQEHLDDITQAYNITLKAAEAAVNAQASKAFNAASKKAAQKLATDSVKAALDPKLTADPKKWRAMLQTCANLTKSGRDASGWHTFDSFADVGDIDFTAKTITYQVINNPKVGSTPSATLIKL
;
A
#
# COMPACT_ATOMS: atom_id res chain seq x y z
N MET A 1 2.71 5.08 -78.52
CA MET A 1 3.61 6.21 -78.16
C MET A 1 3.75 6.22 -76.65
N ASN A 2 4.82 5.82 -75.98
CA ASN A 2 6.03 5.02 -76.22
C ASN A 2 6.43 4.58 -74.79
N GLU A 3 6.58 3.27 -74.52
CA GLU A 3 7.87 2.55 -74.37
C GLU A 3 8.58 2.83 -73.02
N LEU A 4 8.68 1.83 -72.12
CA LEU A 4 9.85 0.92 -71.89
C LEU A 4 11.00 1.66 -71.17
N GLU A 5 11.71 1.21 -70.13
CA GLU A 5 12.25 -0.07 -69.60
C GLU A 5 12.67 0.24 -68.12
N GLY A 6 12.84 -0.64 -67.14
CA GLY A 6 13.39 -2.00 -67.11
C GLY A 6 14.81 -2.00 -66.52
N ARG A 7 15.02 -2.54 -65.29
CA ARG A 7 15.97 -3.63 -64.99
C ARG A 7 16.34 -3.82 -63.50
N ASP A 8 16.34 -5.11 -63.16
CA ASP A 8 16.79 -5.83 -61.96
C ASP A 8 18.29 -5.73 -61.63
N ALA A 9 18.65 -6.02 -60.37
CA ALA A 9 19.53 -7.16 -60.00
C ALA A 9 19.70 -7.32 -58.46
N THR A 10 19.19 -8.42 -57.91
CA THR A 10 19.59 -9.15 -56.67
C THR A 10 20.89 -9.97 -56.89
N PRO A 11 21.36 -10.85 -55.96
CA PRO A 11 21.60 -10.78 -54.51
C PRO A 11 23.01 -11.31 -54.12
N GLY A 12 23.43 -11.20 -52.85
CA GLY A 12 24.67 -11.79 -52.34
C GLY A 12 24.48 -12.54 -51.01
N LYS A 13 24.74 -13.85 -51.03
CA LYS A 13 24.58 -14.86 -49.97
C LYS A 13 25.96 -15.47 -49.66
N ALA A 14 26.30 -15.68 -48.39
CA ALA A 14 27.23 -16.71 -47.89
C ALA A 14 27.18 -16.72 -46.34
N THR A 15 26.52 -17.66 -45.66
CA THR A 15 26.95 -19.01 -45.23
C THR A 15 28.19 -19.06 -44.33
N ALA A 16 28.02 -19.45 -43.06
CA ALA A 16 28.58 -20.68 -42.46
C ALA A 16 28.40 -20.72 -40.91
N GLU A 17 27.55 -21.63 -40.43
CA GLU A 17 27.70 -22.40 -39.17
C GLU A 17 28.86 -23.43 -39.31
N PRO A 18 29.24 -24.31 -38.34
CA PRO A 18 28.61 -24.69 -37.05
C PRO A 18 29.58 -24.96 -35.85
N ALA A 19 29.01 -25.55 -34.78
CA ALA A 19 29.62 -26.34 -33.68
C ALA A 19 30.22 -25.53 -32.50
N GLY A 20 30.09 -25.92 -31.24
CA GLY A 20 29.51 -27.10 -30.60
C GLY A 20 29.84 -27.07 -29.10
N GLU A 21 28.90 -27.56 -28.30
CA GLU A 21 29.08 -28.44 -27.13
C GLU A 21 30.00 -28.05 -25.93
N THR A 22 29.34 -27.89 -24.78
CA THR A 22 29.71 -28.32 -23.40
C THR A 22 31.02 -27.86 -22.73
N ALA A 23 30.92 -27.32 -21.49
CA ALA A 23 31.29 -28.06 -20.27
C ALA A 23 31.26 -27.21 -18.98
N LYS A 24 30.75 -27.87 -17.92
CA LYS A 24 31.17 -27.87 -16.50
C LYS A 24 31.03 -26.64 -15.60
N ALA A 25 30.28 -26.89 -14.52
CA ALA A 25 30.39 -26.24 -13.21
C ALA A 25 31.75 -26.49 -12.53
N PRO A 26 32.13 -25.59 -11.62
CA PRO A 26 32.55 -25.98 -10.26
C PRO A 26 31.89 -25.05 -9.21
N GLY A 27 31.80 -25.34 -7.93
CA GLY A 27 32.38 -26.38 -7.09
C GLY A 27 32.04 -26.04 -5.64
N LYS A 28 31.89 -27.07 -4.81
CA LYS A 28 31.71 -26.98 -3.36
C LYS A 28 32.87 -26.19 -2.73
N GLN A 29 32.57 -25.23 -1.86
CA GLN A 29 33.52 -24.76 -0.85
C GLN A 29 33.21 -25.45 0.47
N THR A 30 34.06 -26.41 0.81
CA THR A 30 34.32 -26.88 2.17
C THR A 30 35.26 -25.88 2.84
N LEU A 31 34.85 -25.33 3.99
CA LEU A 31 35.76 -24.66 4.91
C LEU A 31 36.06 -25.61 6.07
N SER A 32 37.33 -25.98 6.15
CA SER A 32 37.98 -26.74 7.21
C SER A 32 38.35 -25.85 8.39
N GLU A 33 38.13 -26.41 9.58
CA GLU A 33 38.93 -26.43 10.82
C GLU A 33 40.02 -25.39 11.12
N GLY A 34 40.04 -25.04 12.42
CA GLY A 34 41.17 -24.47 13.18
C GLY A 34 40.78 -23.13 13.82
N GLY A 35 40.77 -22.91 15.13
CA GLY A 35 41.24 -23.67 16.28
C GLY A 35 41.44 -22.67 17.44
N GLU A 36 41.44 -23.19 18.67
CA GLU A 36 41.89 -22.54 19.93
C GLU A 36 40.98 -21.41 20.47
N GLY A 37 40.63 -21.32 21.74
CA GLY A 37 41.06 -21.96 22.98
C GLY A 37 40.61 -21.01 24.11
N GLY A 38 40.13 -21.53 25.25
CA GLY A 38 39.73 -20.66 26.35
C GLY A 38 38.93 -21.35 27.45
N ASP A 39 39.66 -21.89 28.43
CA ASP A 39 39.18 -22.39 29.72
C ASP A 39 38.33 -21.36 30.49
N VAL A 40 37.16 -21.77 31.01
CA VAL A 40 36.57 -21.17 32.22
C VAL A 40 35.92 -22.25 33.08
N ALA A 41 36.23 -22.16 34.37
CA ALA A 41 36.05 -23.12 35.45
C ALA A 41 34.60 -23.53 35.79
N LYS A 42 34.47 -24.78 36.25
CA LYS A 42 33.35 -25.31 37.04
C LYS A 42 33.40 -24.76 38.48
N PRO A 43 32.24 -24.65 39.14
CA PRO A 43 32.15 -25.02 40.55
C PRO A 43 31.14 -26.15 40.80
N ASP A 44 31.49 -26.96 41.80
CA ASP A 44 30.82 -28.18 42.27
C ASP A 44 29.46 -27.95 42.96
N PRO A 45 28.60 -28.98 43.05
CA PRO A 45 27.35 -28.95 43.79
C PRO A 45 27.51 -29.45 45.23
N VAL A 46 26.98 -28.70 46.18
CA VAL A 46 26.71 -29.18 47.55
C VAL A 46 25.40 -28.57 48.01
N PHE A 47 24.35 -29.37 48.19
CA PHE A 47 23.50 -29.30 49.38
C PHE A 47 22.63 -30.56 49.49
N SER A 48 22.91 -31.32 50.54
CA SER A 48 22.11 -32.41 51.09
C SER A 48 20.97 -31.86 51.94
N GLY A 49 19.79 -32.44 51.82
CA GLY A 49 18.67 -32.22 52.75
C GLY A 49 17.64 -33.34 52.59
N ALA A 50 17.69 -34.30 53.51
CA ALA A 50 16.71 -35.37 53.67
C ALA A 50 15.73 -34.99 54.78
N GLU A 51 14.43 -35.15 54.55
CA GLU A 51 13.35 -35.34 55.54
C GLU A 51 12.08 -35.75 54.75
N GLN A 52 11.77 -37.04 54.65
CA GLN A 52 10.72 -37.74 55.40
C GLN A 52 9.37 -37.00 55.46
N TRP A 53 8.37 -37.47 54.70
CA TRP A 53 6.98 -37.62 55.15
C TRP A 53 6.31 -38.80 54.43
N GLU A 54 5.42 -39.43 55.17
CA GLU A 54 4.96 -40.80 55.07
C GLU A 54 3.93 -41.09 53.97
N ALA A 55 3.74 -42.40 53.80
CA ALA A 55 2.72 -43.05 52.99
C ALA A 55 1.30 -42.52 53.25
N VAL A 56 0.58 -42.26 52.15
CA VAL A 56 -0.88 -42.23 52.12
C VAL A 56 -1.36 -43.12 50.98
N GLU A 57 -1.86 -44.27 51.40
CA GLU A 57 -3.01 -45.03 50.92
C GLU A 57 -3.40 -45.02 49.42
N ALA A 58 -3.52 -46.25 48.94
CA ALA A 58 -4.10 -46.66 47.68
C ALA A 58 -5.47 -46.01 47.41
N ALA A 59 -5.56 -45.33 46.27
CA ALA A 59 -6.81 -44.96 45.62
C ALA A 59 -6.99 -45.80 44.35
N PRO A 60 -8.22 -46.18 44.00
CA PRO A 60 -8.52 -47.26 43.07
C PRO A 60 -8.25 -46.87 41.61
N ASP A 61 -8.02 -47.91 40.80
CA ASP A 61 -7.89 -47.88 39.34
C ASP A 61 -8.84 -46.85 38.70
N ARG A 62 -8.27 -45.69 38.34
CA ARG A 62 -8.93 -44.74 37.45
C ARG A 62 -8.71 -45.26 36.04
N GLU A 63 -9.77 -45.82 35.45
CA GLU A 63 -9.85 -46.05 34.01
C GLU A 63 -9.36 -44.79 33.27
N GLU A 64 -8.28 -44.97 32.53
CA GLU A 64 -7.71 -44.02 31.58
C GLU A 64 -8.72 -43.83 30.44
N VAL A 65 -9.75 -43.02 30.69
CA VAL A 65 -10.56 -42.46 29.62
C VAL A 65 -9.70 -41.37 28.99
N ALA A 66 -8.94 -41.75 27.96
CA ALA A 66 -8.26 -40.82 27.08
C ALA A 66 -9.30 -39.83 26.52
N ASP A 67 -9.32 -38.63 27.08
CA ASP A 67 -10.19 -37.53 26.67
C ASP A 67 -9.69 -36.98 25.34
N ALA A 68 -10.00 -37.69 24.26
CA ALA A 68 -9.67 -37.31 22.89
C ALA A 68 -10.24 -35.92 22.51
N GLY A 69 -11.13 -35.33 23.30
CA GLY A 69 -11.66 -33.98 23.08
C GLY A 69 -10.72 -32.87 23.55
N ALA A 70 -9.86 -33.11 24.53
CA ALA A 70 -8.96 -32.09 25.06
C ALA A 70 -7.81 -31.77 24.08
N ASP A 71 -7.28 -32.78 23.39
CA ASP A 71 -6.20 -32.62 22.41
C ASP A 71 -6.67 -31.88 21.15
N ASP A 72 -7.92 -32.10 20.70
CA ASP A 72 -8.50 -31.40 19.56
C ASP A 72 -8.73 -29.90 19.86
N GLN A 73 -9.20 -29.57 21.06
CA GLN A 73 -9.34 -28.16 21.48
C GLN A 73 -7.97 -27.48 21.60
N LEU A 74 -6.95 -28.19 22.10
CA LEU A 74 -5.60 -27.66 22.19
C LEU A 74 -5.00 -27.41 20.81
N ALA A 75 -5.26 -28.29 19.84
CA ALA A 75 -4.81 -28.14 18.46
C ALA A 75 -5.46 -26.93 17.77
N GLU A 76 -6.75 -26.69 18.00
CA GLU A 76 -7.48 -25.54 17.45
C GLU A 76 -6.97 -24.20 18.02
N VAL A 77 -6.75 -24.13 19.34
CA VAL A 77 -6.16 -22.95 19.99
C VAL A 77 -4.75 -22.69 19.45
N ARG A 78 -3.94 -23.74 19.26
CA ARG A 78 -2.57 -23.61 18.74
C ARG A 78 -2.56 -23.12 17.28
N ALA A 79 -3.49 -23.58 16.46
CA ALA A 79 -3.64 -23.12 15.08
C ALA A 79 -4.06 -21.64 15.03
N GLY A 80 -5.01 -21.22 15.87
CA GLY A 80 -5.41 -19.81 15.97
C GLY A 80 -4.27 -18.90 16.41
N LEU A 81 -3.48 -19.31 17.40
CA LEU A 81 -2.33 -18.54 17.88
C LEU A 81 -1.22 -18.41 16.81
N GLN A 82 -0.98 -19.48 16.04
CA GLN A 82 -0.01 -19.48 14.95
C GLN A 82 -0.44 -18.52 13.82
N GLU A 83 -1.74 -18.44 13.54
CA GLU A 83 -2.31 -17.53 12.55
C GLU A 83 -2.18 -16.07 13.00
N GLU A 84 -2.49 -15.74 14.26
CA GLU A 84 -2.29 -14.39 14.82
C GLU A 84 -0.82 -13.98 14.81
N MET A 85 0.09 -14.88 15.17
CA MET A 85 1.54 -14.62 15.13
C MET A 85 2.05 -14.38 13.71
N THR A 86 1.49 -15.09 12.71
CA THR A 86 1.85 -14.90 11.30
C THR A 86 1.36 -13.54 10.79
N ALA A 87 0.09 -13.18 11.09
CA ALA A 87 -0.45 -11.88 10.74
C ALA A 87 0.31 -10.72 11.41
N LEU A 88 0.75 -10.89 12.66
CA LEU A 88 1.59 -9.92 13.36
C LEU A 88 2.97 -9.79 12.70
N ALA A 89 3.60 -10.90 12.31
CA ALA A 89 4.89 -10.90 11.62
C ALA A 89 4.83 -10.22 10.24
N GLU A 90 3.75 -10.44 9.48
CA GLU A 90 3.51 -9.76 8.20
C GLU A 90 3.30 -8.26 8.41
N THR A 91 2.56 -7.87 9.45
CA THR A 91 2.35 -6.46 9.83
C THR A 91 3.67 -5.78 10.23
N HIS A 92 4.52 -6.47 10.98
CA HIS A 92 5.86 -5.97 11.35
C HIS A 92 6.78 -5.86 10.14
N THR A 93 6.73 -6.81 9.22
CA THR A 93 7.52 -6.78 7.97
C THR A 93 7.10 -5.60 7.09
N CYS A 94 5.79 -5.33 7.01
CA CYS A 94 5.26 -4.14 6.33
C CYS A 94 5.75 -2.84 7.00
N HIS A 95 5.70 -2.74 8.33
CA HIS A 95 6.21 -1.59 9.07
C HIS A 95 7.73 -1.39 8.86
N ALA A 96 8.51 -2.47 8.86
CA ALA A 96 9.95 -2.42 8.59
C ALA A 96 10.25 -1.97 7.17
N GLY A 97 9.43 -2.37 6.18
CA GLY A 97 9.50 -1.89 4.80
C GLY A 97 9.16 -0.41 4.68
N CYS A 98 8.11 0.07 5.37
CA CYS A 98 7.79 1.50 5.42
C CYS A 98 8.91 2.33 6.07
N LEU A 99 9.52 1.83 7.15
CA LEU A 99 10.65 2.49 7.80
C LEU A 99 11.89 2.54 6.90
N HIS A 100 12.19 1.47 6.16
CA HIS A 100 13.27 1.47 5.16
C HIS A 100 13.01 2.49 4.05
N GLY A 101 11.79 2.54 3.49
CA GLY A 101 11.44 3.53 2.47
C GLY A 101 11.55 4.98 2.96
N GLN A 102 11.21 5.24 4.23
CA GLN A 102 11.43 6.55 4.85
C GLN A 102 12.93 6.88 4.99
N LEU A 103 13.76 5.90 5.34
CA LEU A 103 15.21 6.06 5.44
C LEU A 103 15.85 6.36 4.08
N ASP A 104 15.44 5.65 3.02
CA ASP A 104 15.92 5.87 1.65
C ASP A 104 15.52 7.25 1.12
N SER A 105 14.30 7.70 1.44
CA SER A 105 13.83 9.05 1.12
C SER A 105 14.64 10.12 1.84
N MET A 106 14.94 9.93 3.14
CA MET A 106 15.81 10.82 3.91
C MET A 106 17.24 10.88 3.36
N MET A 107 17.81 9.74 2.96
CA MET A 107 19.14 9.67 2.35
C MET A 107 19.16 10.38 1.00
N SER A 108 18.13 10.20 0.17
CA SER A 108 18.00 10.91 -1.12
C SER A 108 17.90 12.43 -0.94
N ALA A 109 17.12 12.90 0.05
CA ALA A 109 17.05 14.31 0.39
C ALA A 109 18.40 14.86 0.89
N GLN A 110 19.15 14.08 1.67
CA GLN A 110 20.49 14.45 2.12
C GLN A 110 21.50 14.54 0.96
N THR A 111 21.45 13.61 0.01
CA THR A 111 22.30 13.64 -1.20
C THR A 111 21.97 14.83 -2.11
N SER A 112 20.67 15.17 -2.24
CA SER A 112 20.24 16.36 -2.99
C SER A 112 20.77 17.64 -2.34
N ASN A 113 20.61 17.78 -1.01
CA ASN A 113 21.17 18.92 -0.26
C ASN A 113 22.69 19.03 -0.38
N HIS A 114 23.40 17.91 -0.37
CA HIS A 114 24.86 17.90 -0.53
C HIS A 114 25.30 18.30 -1.95
N SER A 115 24.50 17.98 -2.96
CA SER A 115 24.75 18.36 -4.36
C SER A 115 24.48 19.85 -4.58
N ALA A 116 23.40 20.38 -4.00
CA ALA A 116 23.09 21.82 -4.01
C ALA A 116 24.20 22.67 -3.37
N PHE A 117 24.81 22.18 -2.29
CA PHE A 117 25.92 22.89 -1.62
C PHE A 117 27.20 22.96 -2.46
N ARG A 118 27.41 22.02 -3.41
CA ARG A 118 28.58 22.02 -4.30
C ARG A 118 28.41 22.86 -5.56
N ILE A 119 27.18 23.14 -5.98
CA ILE A 119 26.88 23.92 -7.20
C ILE A 119 26.85 25.44 -6.90
N ALA A 120 26.67 25.82 -5.63
CA ALA A 120 26.55 27.22 -5.20
C ALA A 120 27.74 28.17 -5.52
N PRO A 121 29.03 27.75 -5.62
CA PRO A 121 30.10 28.72 -5.86
C PRO A 121 30.07 29.36 -7.25
N GLY A 122 29.69 28.61 -8.30
CA GLY A 122 29.75 29.10 -9.69
C GLY A 122 28.55 29.98 -10.10
N ALA A 123 27.36 29.69 -9.59
CA ALA A 123 26.14 30.43 -9.94
C ALA A 123 26.09 31.84 -9.32
N ILE A 124 26.76 32.05 -8.18
CA ILE A 124 26.86 33.36 -7.52
C ILE A 124 27.81 34.28 -8.31
N GLU A 125 28.87 33.74 -8.90
CA GLU A 125 29.81 34.50 -9.73
C GLU A 125 29.16 34.95 -11.05
N GLU A 126 28.39 34.08 -11.71
CA GLU A 126 27.70 34.40 -12.98
C GLU A 126 26.57 35.43 -12.79
N ALA A 127 25.87 35.42 -11.65
CA ALA A 127 24.85 36.40 -11.31
C ALA A 127 25.44 37.80 -11.01
N ALA A 128 26.60 37.85 -10.35
CA ALA A 128 27.31 39.10 -10.07
C ALA A 128 27.89 39.75 -11.34
N GLU A 129 28.22 38.97 -12.36
CA GLU A 129 28.70 39.48 -13.65
C GLU A 129 27.58 40.07 -14.52
N ARG A 130 26.38 39.46 -14.50
CA ARG A 130 25.21 40.00 -15.22
C ARG A 130 24.71 41.32 -14.64
N GLU A 131 24.84 41.53 -13.33
CA GLU A 131 24.41 42.78 -12.68
C GLU A 131 25.35 43.96 -13.00
N ARG A 132 26.63 43.70 -13.33
CA ARG A 132 27.57 44.76 -13.77
C ARG A 132 27.33 45.25 -15.20
N ALA A 133 26.59 44.50 -16.02
CA ALA A 133 26.41 44.80 -17.45
C ALA A 133 25.13 45.59 -17.79
N GLY A 134 24.17 45.73 -16.86
CA GLY A 134 22.85 46.29 -17.15
C GLY A 134 22.64 47.74 -16.68
N LYS A 135 22.89 48.72 -17.56
CA LYS A 135 22.54 50.14 -17.36
C LYS A 135 21.10 50.40 -17.85
N ALA A 136 20.28 51.04 -17.01
CA ALA A 136 18.85 51.37 -17.23
C ALA A 136 18.58 52.23 -18.49
N PRO A 137 17.31 52.32 -18.95
CA PRO A 137 16.53 53.50 -18.52
C PRO A 137 15.01 53.33 -18.31
N ALA A 138 14.51 54.25 -17.48
CA ALA A 138 13.25 55.02 -17.51
C ALA A 138 11.87 54.35 -17.44
N ALA A 139 11.05 54.94 -16.56
CA ALA A 139 9.67 54.65 -16.24
C ALA A 139 8.68 55.20 -17.29
N ASP A 140 7.54 54.54 -17.42
CA ASP A 140 6.26 55.21 -17.65
C ASP A 140 5.12 54.44 -16.97
N ALA A 141 4.18 55.19 -16.40
CA ALA A 141 3.11 54.73 -15.54
C ALA A 141 1.78 54.81 -16.28
N THR A 142 0.98 53.74 -16.28
CA THR A 142 -0.47 53.87 -16.44
C THR A 142 -1.19 52.77 -15.65
N ALA A 143 -2.12 53.23 -14.81
CA ALA A 143 -2.98 52.43 -13.96
C ALA A 143 -4.14 51.84 -14.78
N GLY A 144 -4.42 50.55 -14.58
CA GLY A 144 -5.60 49.85 -15.10
C GLY A 144 -6.22 49.02 -13.97
N THR A 145 -7.46 49.33 -13.65
CA THR A 145 -8.31 48.75 -12.59
C THR A 145 -8.52 47.23 -12.76
N ALA A 146 -8.21 46.47 -11.71
CA ALA A 146 -8.41 45.03 -11.65
C ALA A 146 -9.87 44.67 -11.37
N THR A 147 -10.49 43.94 -12.29
CA THR A 147 -11.74 43.21 -12.06
C THR A 147 -11.42 41.88 -11.35
N PRO A 148 -12.14 41.47 -10.30
CA PRO A 148 -11.89 40.20 -9.62
C PRO A 148 -12.25 39.00 -10.51
N PRO A 149 -11.52 37.87 -10.41
CA PRO A 149 -11.85 36.66 -11.17
C PRO A 149 -13.16 36.02 -10.68
N PRO A 150 -13.93 35.39 -11.58
CA PRO A 150 -15.23 34.81 -11.25
C PRO A 150 -15.08 33.65 -10.25
N GLN A 151 -15.98 33.64 -9.27
CA GLN A 151 -16.16 32.55 -8.33
C GLN A 151 -16.47 31.26 -9.11
N LEU A 152 -15.75 30.18 -8.79
CA LEU A 152 -16.07 28.84 -9.24
C LEU A 152 -17.45 28.46 -8.69
N ALA A 153 -18.47 28.60 -9.53
CA ALA A 153 -19.77 28.01 -9.32
C ALA A 153 -19.60 26.48 -9.27
N GLY A 154 -20.17 25.86 -8.24
CA GLY A 154 -20.32 24.41 -8.17
C GLY A 154 -21.13 23.93 -9.37
N GLY A 155 -20.48 23.15 -10.23
CA GLY A 155 -21.10 22.39 -11.31
C GLY A 155 -20.92 20.91 -11.05
N ASN A 156 -21.83 20.32 -10.28
CA ASN A 156 -22.14 18.90 -10.40
C ASN A 156 -22.86 18.73 -11.74
N GLU A 157 -22.11 18.62 -12.84
CA GLU A 157 -22.67 18.11 -14.08
C GLU A 157 -22.57 16.58 -14.07
N ALA A 158 -23.75 15.98 -13.93
CA ALA A 158 -23.99 14.56 -14.06
C ALA A 158 -23.47 14.07 -15.41
N GLN A 159 -22.41 13.27 -15.38
CA GLN A 159 -22.01 12.46 -16.52
C GLN A 159 -22.99 11.29 -16.61
N SER A 160 -24.06 11.49 -17.37
CA SER A 160 -25.02 10.46 -17.79
C SER A 160 -24.32 9.48 -18.75
N GLY A 161 -23.70 8.46 -18.19
CA GLY A 161 -23.26 7.25 -18.90
C GLY A 161 -24.18 6.09 -18.54
N THR A 162 -24.91 5.60 -19.54
CA THR A 162 -25.83 4.47 -19.44
C THR A 162 -25.11 3.15 -19.16
N GLY A 163 -25.52 2.43 -18.11
CA GLY A 163 -25.57 0.96 -18.13
C GLY A 163 -24.47 0.20 -17.41
N SER A 164 -24.41 0.30 -16.09
CA SER A 164 -24.31 -0.86 -15.18
C SER A 164 -24.66 -0.36 -13.78
N ASP A 165 -25.38 -1.16 -12.99
CA ASP A 165 -25.62 -0.89 -11.57
C ASP A 165 -24.29 -1.02 -10.80
N GLU A 166 -23.37 -0.10 -11.05
CA GLU A 166 -22.20 0.09 -10.20
C GLU A 166 -22.75 0.56 -8.84
N VAL A 167 -22.70 -0.35 -7.87
CA VAL A 167 -22.88 -0.03 -6.46
C VAL A 167 -21.82 1.01 -6.12
N GLY A 168 -22.16 2.29 -6.28
CA GLY A 168 -21.29 3.40 -5.98
C GLY A 168 -20.88 3.32 -4.52
N HIS A 169 -19.61 3.05 -4.28
CA HIS A 169 -19.10 2.91 -2.93
C HIS A 169 -19.03 4.25 -2.22
N SER A 170 -19.39 4.20 -0.94
CA SER A 170 -19.62 5.36 -0.08
C SER A 170 -18.41 5.66 0.79
N GLY A 171 -17.27 5.92 0.15
CA GLY A 171 -16.18 6.62 0.80
C GLY A 171 -16.40 8.12 0.70
N THR A 172 -16.21 8.87 1.79
CA THR A 172 -16.25 10.35 1.73
C THR A 172 -14.90 10.94 2.04
N VAL A 173 -14.41 11.81 1.16
CA VAL A 173 -13.27 12.70 1.46
C VAL A 173 -13.81 13.96 2.13
N THR A 174 -13.33 14.23 3.34
CA THR A 174 -13.73 15.41 4.12
C THR A 174 -12.58 16.41 4.21
N ALA A 175 -12.90 17.70 4.22
CA ALA A 175 -11.89 18.74 4.41
C ALA A 175 -11.44 18.78 5.88
N GLY A 176 -10.14 18.65 6.13
CA GLY A 176 -9.59 18.69 7.48
C GLY A 176 -8.09 18.47 7.52
N LYS A 177 -7.48 18.67 8.70
CA LYS A 177 -6.05 18.39 8.91
C LYS A 177 -5.88 17.00 9.53
N PRO A 178 -5.11 16.08 8.92
CA PRO A 178 -4.82 14.81 9.54
C PRO A 178 -3.92 14.99 10.78
N ALA A 179 -3.89 13.99 11.68
CA ALA A 179 -3.16 14.08 12.95
C ALA A 179 -1.64 14.34 12.79
N LYS A 180 -1.05 13.92 11.66
CA LYS A 180 0.38 14.10 11.36
C LYS A 180 0.67 15.35 10.49
N PHE A 181 -0.30 16.22 10.27
CA PHE A 181 -0.08 17.50 9.60
C PHE A 181 1.01 18.33 10.32
N PRO A 182 1.96 18.97 9.62
CA PRO A 182 2.07 19.17 8.17
C PRO A 182 2.90 18.12 7.43
N LYS A 183 3.30 17.01 8.08
CA LYS A 183 4.08 15.94 7.41
C LYS A 183 3.23 15.08 6.47
N VAL A 184 1.91 15.12 6.66
CA VAL A 184 0.93 14.34 5.94
C VAL A 184 -0.22 15.29 5.58
N PHE A 185 -0.61 15.29 4.31
CA PHE A 185 -1.65 16.18 3.78
C PHE A 185 -3.03 15.55 3.72
N GLY A 186 -3.12 14.23 3.70
CA GLY A 186 -4.39 13.54 3.86
C GLY A 186 -4.23 12.16 4.47
N LEU A 187 -5.36 11.57 4.83
CA LEU A 187 -5.41 10.28 5.52
C LEU A 187 -6.69 9.55 5.19
N ALA A 188 -6.58 8.46 4.43
CA ALA A 188 -7.63 7.47 4.28
C ALA A 188 -7.62 6.47 5.46
N SER A 189 -8.81 6.09 5.92
CA SER A 189 -9.04 5.17 7.02
C SER A 189 -10.16 4.19 6.68
N TRP A 190 -9.93 2.92 7.01
CA TRP A 190 -10.87 1.83 6.77
C TRP A 190 -10.79 0.81 7.89
N ASN A 191 -11.92 0.16 8.18
CA ASN A 191 -12.02 -0.83 9.25
C ASN A 191 -12.39 -2.20 8.68
N PHE A 192 -11.40 -3.08 8.55
CA PHE A 192 -11.61 -4.45 8.07
C PHE A 192 -12.61 -5.24 8.93
N GLY A 193 -12.76 -4.93 10.22
CA GLY A 193 -13.74 -5.57 11.09
C GLY A 193 -15.19 -5.18 10.84
N LYS A 194 -15.45 -4.21 9.94
CA LYS A 194 -16.80 -3.77 9.55
C LYS A 194 -17.26 -4.32 8.21
N PHE A 195 -16.39 -5.01 7.47
CA PHE A 195 -16.79 -5.75 6.28
C PHE A 195 -17.60 -6.98 6.71
N THR A 196 -18.63 -7.29 5.93
CA THR A 196 -19.29 -8.60 6.02
C THR A 196 -18.63 -9.52 5.01
N TYR A 197 -18.09 -10.63 5.51
CA TYR A 197 -17.40 -11.63 4.70
C TYR A 197 -18.38 -12.68 4.18
N PRO A 198 -18.28 -13.09 2.92
CA PRO A 198 -19.05 -14.23 2.46
C PRO A 198 -18.61 -15.48 3.22
N ASP A 199 -19.58 -16.36 3.46
CA ASP A 199 -19.39 -17.67 4.07
C ASP A 199 -19.81 -18.78 3.09
N LEU A 200 -19.19 -19.97 3.23
CA LEU A 200 -19.54 -21.18 2.49
C LEU A 200 -20.27 -22.15 3.42
N LYS A 201 -21.59 -22.00 3.49
CA LYS A 201 -22.46 -22.90 4.28
C LYS A 201 -23.03 -23.99 3.38
N ILE A 202 -22.79 -25.24 3.77
CA ILE A 202 -23.24 -26.44 3.04
C ILE A 202 -24.18 -27.24 3.94
N ASP A 203 -25.43 -27.36 3.52
CA ASP A 203 -26.39 -28.28 4.13
C ASP A 203 -26.24 -29.66 3.50
N THR A 204 -26.41 -30.71 4.30
CA THR A 204 -26.35 -32.09 3.81
C THR A 204 -27.55 -32.90 4.28
N ALA A 205 -28.14 -33.69 3.39
CA ALA A 205 -29.24 -34.60 3.70
C ALA A 205 -28.94 -36.00 3.15
N GLN A 206 -29.30 -37.03 3.91
CA GLN A 206 -29.24 -38.40 3.43
C GLN A 206 -30.54 -38.73 2.68
N GLN A 207 -30.40 -39.34 1.50
CA GLN A 207 -31.51 -39.74 0.64
C GLN A 207 -31.97 -41.19 0.95
N PRO A 208 -33.18 -41.60 0.51
CA PRO A 208 -33.71 -42.95 0.77
C PRO A 208 -32.83 -44.09 0.22
N ASP A 209 -32.08 -43.84 -0.85
CA ASP A 209 -31.13 -44.78 -1.46
C ASP A 209 -29.76 -44.83 -0.73
N LYS A 210 -29.66 -44.15 0.43
CA LYS A 210 -28.47 -43.98 1.27
C LYS A 210 -27.38 -43.10 0.66
N SER A 211 -27.62 -42.47 -0.51
CA SER A 211 -26.77 -41.40 -1.01
C SER A 211 -26.93 -40.14 -0.15
N TRP A 212 -26.04 -39.17 -0.34
CA TRP A 212 -26.03 -37.89 0.35
C TRP A 212 -26.10 -36.77 -0.67
N ASP A 213 -27.02 -35.84 -0.44
CA ASP A 213 -27.04 -34.57 -1.14
C ASP A 213 -26.36 -33.50 -0.29
N ALA A 214 -25.58 -32.65 -0.94
CA ALA A 214 -25.11 -31.39 -0.40
C ALA A 214 -25.74 -30.23 -1.18
N THR A 215 -26.12 -29.16 -0.49
CA THR A 215 -26.64 -27.93 -1.10
C THR A 215 -25.97 -26.73 -0.47
N ILE A 216 -25.47 -25.83 -1.31
CA ILE A 216 -24.83 -24.59 -0.87
C ILE A 216 -25.91 -23.54 -0.59
N LYS A 217 -25.83 -22.89 0.58
CA LYS A 217 -26.68 -21.74 0.92
C LYS A 217 -26.16 -20.49 0.22
N THR A 218 -27.08 -19.58 -0.09
CA THR A 218 -26.71 -18.24 -0.52
C THR A 218 -25.93 -17.52 0.58
N THR A 219 -25.08 -16.60 0.14
CA THR A 219 -24.20 -15.81 0.98
C THR A 219 -24.24 -14.36 0.55
N THR A 220 -23.76 -13.47 1.42
CA THR A 220 -23.70 -12.03 1.16
C THR A 220 -22.40 -11.48 1.67
N SER A 221 -21.87 -10.48 1.00
CA SER A 221 -20.82 -9.61 1.51
C SER A 221 -21.27 -8.17 1.47
N THR A 222 -20.69 -7.35 2.34
CA THR A 222 -20.98 -5.91 2.41
C THR A 222 -19.69 -5.18 2.70
N ASP A 223 -19.50 -4.05 2.04
CA ASP A 223 -18.34 -3.20 2.31
C ASP A 223 -18.44 -2.56 3.71
N ALA A 224 -17.31 -2.09 4.21
CA ALA A 224 -17.24 -1.24 5.37
C ALA A 224 -17.36 0.24 5.00
N PRO A 225 -17.82 1.08 5.93
CA PRO A 225 -17.62 2.51 5.83
C PRO A 225 -16.12 2.83 5.71
N THR A 226 -15.76 3.57 4.65
CA THR A 226 -14.42 4.13 4.46
C THR A 226 -14.51 5.65 4.47
N SER A 227 -13.44 6.31 4.91
CA SER A 227 -13.42 7.76 4.98
C SER A 227 -12.01 8.27 4.77
N ALA A 228 -11.88 9.45 4.18
CA ALA A 228 -10.61 10.12 4.10
C ALA A 228 -10.72 11.59 4.54
N ILE A 229 -9.58 12.15 4.93
CA ILE A 229 -9.43 13.54 5.28
C ILE A 229 -8.41 14.14 4.32
N ALA A 230 -8.75 15.26 3.67
CA ALA A 230 -7.86 16.00 2.79
C ALA A 230 -7.64 17.43 3.33
N THR A 231 -6.38 17.86 3.41
CA THR A 231 -6.06 19.20 3.91
C THR A 231 -6.55 20.26 2.93
N PRO A 232 -7.37 21.23 3.38
CA PRO A 232 -7.89 22.27 2.50
C PRO A 232 -6.81 23.30 2.16
N ALA A 233 -7.10 24.12 1.15
CA ALA A 233 -6.27 25.27 0.81
C ALA A 233 -6.16 26.24 1.99
N GLY A 234 -5.01 26.88 2.16
CA GLY A 234 -4.77 27.80 3.26
C GLY A 234 -3.29 28.04 3.53
N VAL A 235 -3.03 28.92 4.50
CA VAL A 235 -1.69 29.21 5.00
C VAL A 235 -1.59 28.73 6.45
N TYR A 236 -0.65 27.84 6.72
CA TYR A 236 -0.52 27.15 8.00
C TYR A 236 0.83 27.47 8.65
N PRO A 237 0.87 27.82 9.95
CA PRO A 237 2.14 28.04 10.64
C PRO A 237 2.91 26.73 10.80
N LEU A 238 4.20 26.71 10.46
CA LEU A 238 5.08 25.55 10.64
C LEU A 238 5.85 25.56 11.97
N GLY A 239 5.75 26.66 12.73
CA GLY A 239 6.54 26.88 13.93
C GLY A 239 7.99 27.28 13.64
N GLY A 240 8.58 28.01 14.58
CA GLY A 240 9.94 28.53 14.45
C GLY A 240 10.09 29.67 13.45
N ASN A 241 11.32 30.14 13.32
CA ASN A 241 11.72 31.20 12.40
C ASN A 241 12.88 30.74 11.51
N GLU A 242 13.04 31.41 10.39
CA GLU A 242 14.15 31.23 9.47
C GLU A 242 14.89 32.54 9.24
N GLN A 243 16.22 32.48 9.23
CA GLN A 243 17.05 33.66 9.05
C GLN A 243 17.30 33.89 7.56
N VAL A 244 16.56 34.84 6.98
CA VAL A 244 16.67 35.17 5.56
C VAL A 244 17.39 36.50 5.40
N PHE A 245 18.34 36.58 4.47
CA PHE A 245 19.04 37.83 4.18
C PHE A 245 18.10 38.83 3.50
N ASN A 246 17.92 40.01 4.11
CA ASN A 246 17.17 41.11 3.53
C ASN A 246 18.15 42.13 2.93
N PRO A 247 18.19 42.27 1.59
CA PRO A 247 19.12 43.17 0.91
C PRO A 247 18.83 44.65 1.21
N THR A 248 17.57 45.02 1.43
CA THR A 248 17.16 46.41 1.70
C THR A 248 17.76 46.96 2.99
N VAL A 249 17.94 46.10 4.00
CA VAL A 249 18.51 46.48 5.30
C VAL A 249 19.87 45.83 5.56
N ASN A 250 20.45 45.17 4.54
CA ASN A 250 21.74 44.48 4.56
C ASN A 250 21.97 43.62 5.82
N LYS A 251 20.95 42.85 6.24
CA LYS A 251 21.03 42.00 7.43
C LYS A 251 20.11 40.78 7.31
N LYS A 252 20.43 39.73 8.07
CA LYS A 252 19.52 38.59 8.25
C LYS A 252 18.35 39.00 9.14
N VAL A 253 17.14 38.66 8.71
CA VAL A 253 15.89 38.93 9.41
C VAL A 253 15.22 37.60 9.73
N PRO A 254 14.78 37.36 10.99
CA PRO A 254 14.00 36.18 11.33
C PRO A 254 12.59 36.31 10.74
N LEU A 255 12.20 35.36 9.89
CA LEU A 255 10.88 35.25 9.29
C LEU A 255 10.14 34.03 9.85
N LYS A 256 8.85 34.18 10.16
CA LYS A 256 8.00 33.06 10.60
C LYS A 256 7.78 32.11 9.43
N LYS A 257 7.98 30.81 9.66
CA LYS A 257 7.75 29.80 8.63
C LYS A 257 6.27 29.45 8.49
N GLN A 258 5.81 29.42 7.25
CA GLN A 258 4.45 29.06 6.88
C GLN A 258 4.45 28.04 5.75
N LEU A 259 3.39 27.26 5.67
CA LEU A 259 3.09 26.34 4.58
C LEU A 259 1.86 26.86 3.85
N GLY A 260 2.00 27.15 2.56
CA GLY A 260 0.91 27.54 1.67
C GLY A 260 0.40 26.33 0.90
N ILE A 261 -0.88 26.03 1.05
CA ILE A 261 -1.59 25.06 0.21
C ILE A 261 -2.51 25.85 -0.71
N ARG A 262 -2.15 25.90 -2.00
CA ARG A 262 -2.98 26.54 -3.03
C ARG A 262 -4.21 25.70 -3.32
N ALA A 263 -5.24 26.32 -3.90
CA ALA A 263 -6.48 25.63 -4.28
C ALA A 263 -6.23 24.42 -5.21
N SER A 264 -5.29 24.52 -6.15
CA SER A 264 -4.93 23.41 -7.04
C SER A 264 -4.30 22.23 -6.28
N ALA A 265 -3.42 22.51 -5.33
CA ALA A 265 -2.78 21.48 -4.52
C ALA A 265 -3.80 20.81 -3.59
N ALA A 266 -4.68 21.59 -2.95
CA ALA A 266 -5.78 21.07 -2.16
C ALA A 266 -6.72 20.16 -2.97
N ALA A 267 -7.06 20.55 -4.20
CA ALA A 267 -7.86 19.73 -5.09
C ALA A 267 -7.15 18.41 -5.44
N GLN A 268 -5.84 18.43 -5.68
CA GLN A 268 -5.08 17.20 -5.90
C GLN A 268 -4.99 16.33 -4.64
N ILE A 269 -4.86 16.91 -3.44
CA ILE A 269 -4.90 16.13 -2.19
C ILE A 269 -6.26 15.41 -2.08
N VAL A 270 -7.37 16.08 -2.42
CA VAL A 270 -8.70 15.42 -2.46
C VAL A 270 -8.73 14.26 -3.45
N VAL A 271 -8.17 14.43 -4.66
CA VAL A 271 -8.08 13.36 -5.66
C VAL A 271 -7.24 12.19 -5.14
N ALA A 272 -6.07 12.44 -4.57
CA ALA A 272 -5.20 11.40 -4.00
C ALA A 272 -5.92 10.60 -2.89
N GLU A 273 -6.65 11.29 -2.01
CA GLU A 273 -7.45 10.64 -0.98
C GLU A 273 -8.62 9.83 -1.54
N GLN A 274 -9.24 10.30 -2.62
CA GLN A 274 -10.29 9.54 -3.32
C GLN A 274 -9.71 8.28 -3.98
N GLU A 275 -8.52 8.35 -4.59
CA GLU A 275 -7.86 7.18 -5.18
C GLU A 275 -7.63 6.07 -4.14
N HIS A 276 -7.34 6.41 -2.88
CA HIS A 276 -7.25 5.40 -1.81
C HIS A 276 -8.60 4.72 -1.49
N LEU A 277 -9.70 5.47 -1.53
CA LEU A 277 -11.04 4.92 -1.29
C LEU A 277 -11.47 4.03 -2.47
N ASP A 278 -11.16 4.44 -3.69
CA ASP A 278 -11.41 3.69 -4.92
C ASP A 278 -10.58 2.39 -4.94
N ASP A 279 -9.32 2.47 -4.50
CA ASP A 279 -8.43 1.31 -4.38
C ASP A 279 -8.99 0.25 -3.40
N ILE A 280 -9.58 0.67 -2.28
CA ILE A 280 -10.21 -0.24 -1.31
C ILE A 280 -11.49 -0.87 -1.88
N THR A 281 -12.28 -0.07 -2.58
CA THR A 281 -13.47 -0.54 -3.29
C THR A 281 -13.11 -1.61 -4.32
N GLN A 282 -12.05 -1.36 -5.10
CA GLN A 282 -11.53 -2.33 -6.06
C GLN A 282 -11.05 -3.60 -5.35
N ALA A 283 -10.34 -3.48 -4.23
CA ALA A 283 -9.89 -4.62 -3.44
C ALA A 283 -11.07 -5.47 -2.94
N TYR A 284 -12.13 -4.83 -2.45
CA TYR A 284 -13.38 -5.49 -2.04
C TYR A 284 -14.05 -6.22 -3.20
N ASN A 285 -14.14 -5.57 -4.37
CA ASN A 285 -14.80 -6.14 -5.54
C ASN A 285 -14.09 -7.40 -6.06
N ILE A 286 -12.77 -7.35 -6.19
CA ILE A 286 -11.99 -8.49 -6.70
C ILE A 286 -11.80 -9.61 -5.67
N THR A 287 -12.08 -9.36 -4.39
CA THR A 287 -11.98 -10.38 -3.33
C THR A 287 -13.34 -10.87 -2.86
N LEU A 288 -14.03 -10.07 -2.03
CA LEU A 288 -15.24 -10.51 -1.34
C LEU A 288 -16.45 -10.60 -2.28
N LYS A 289 -16.64 -9.64 -3.20
CA LYS A 289 -17.74 -9.76 -4.17
C LYS A 289 -17.53 -10.88 -5.17
N ALA A 290 -16.30 -11.08 -5.65
CA ALA A 290 -15.97 -12.23 -6.48
C ALA A 290 -16.22 -13.56 -5.76
N ALA A 291 -15.86 -13.67 -4.48
CA ALA A 291 -16.14 -14.85 -3.66
C ALA A 291 -17.64 -15.08 -3.42
N GLU A 292 -18.38 -14.02 -3.09
CA GLU A 292 -19.85 -14.06 -2.96
C GLU A 292 -20.51 -14.55 -4.26
N ALA A 293 -20.10 -13.99 -5.40
CA ALA A 293 -20.63 -14.36 -6.71
C ALA A 293 -20.37 -15.86 -7.02
N ALA A 294 -19.16 -16.35 -6.73
CA ALA A 294 -18.83 -17.76 -6.94
C ALA A 294 -19.67 -18.71 -6.06
N VAL A 295 -19.87 -18.39 -4.79
CA VAL A 295 -20.73 -19.17 -3.88
C VAL A 295 -22.18 -19.13 -4.37
N ASN A 296 -22.71 -17.94 -4.67
CA ASN A 296 -24.10 -17.77 -5.10
C ASN A 296 -24.38 -18.41 -6.47
N ALA A 297 -23.39 -18.51 -7.37
CA ALA A 297 -23.51 -19.23 -8.63
C ALA A 297 -23.66 -20.75 -8.46
N GLN A 298 -23.23 -21.30 -7.32
CA GLN A 298 -23.39 -22.72 -6.98
C GLN A 298 -24.49 -22.99 -5.95
N ALA A 299 -25.10 -21.93 -5.39
CA ALA A 299 -26.18 -22.05 -4.43
C ALA A 299 -27.39 -22.80 -5.02
N SER A 300 -28.11 -23.51 -4.16
CA SER A 300 -29.30 -24.31 -4.51
C SER A 300 -29.08 -25.47 -5.48
N LYS A 301 -27.85 -25.72 -5.96
CA LYS A 301 -27.51 -26.94 -6.70
C LYS A 301 -27.39 -28.12 -5.74
N ALA A 302 -27.87 -29.27 -6.17
CA ALA A 302 -27.72 -30.53 -5.44
C ALA A 302 -26.46 -31.26 -5.90
N PHE A 303 -25.60 -31.63 -4.95
CA PHE A 303 -24.39 -32.40 -5.19
C PHE A 303 -24.55 -33.77 -4.53
N ASN A 304 -24.88 -34.79 -5.32
CA ASN A 304 -25.14 -36.14 -4.84
C ASN A 304 -23.86 -36.98 -4.80
N ALA A 305 -23.65 -37.73 -3.72
CA ALA A 305 -22.59 -38.75 -3.64
C ALA A 305 -22.94 -39.88 -2.67
N ALA A 306 -22.22 -41.00 -2.75
CA ALA A 306 -22.41 -42.13 -1.84
C ALA A 306 -22.08 -41.84 -0.36
N SER A 307 -21.38 -40.75 -0.05
CA SER A 307 -21.05 -40.35 1.33
C SER A 307 -21.18 -38.85 1.54
N LYS A 308 -21.50 -38.45 2.78
CA LYS A 308 -21.60 -37.04 3.19
C LYS A 308 -20.35 -36.23 2.82
N LYS A 309 -19.17 -36.77 3.13
CA LYS A 309 -17.87 -36.12 2.84
C LYS A 309 -17.64 -35.94 1.33
N ALA A 310 -18.03 -36.92 0.52
CA ALA A 310 -17.91 -36.81 -0.94
C ALA A 310 -18.89 -35.77 -1.51
N ALA A 311 -20.13 -35.72 -1.04
CA ALA A 311 -21.12 -34.73 -1.44
C ALA A 311 -20.66 -33.30 -1.09
N GLN A 312 -20.17 -33.11 0.14
CA GLN A 312 -19.57 -31.84 0.57
C GLN A 312 -18.36 -31.46 -0.28
N LYS A 313 -17.48 -32.41 -0.60
CA LYS A 313 -16.32 -32.15 -1.45
C LYS A 313 -16.73 -31.70 -2.85
N LEU A 314 -17.73 -32.35 -3.47
CA LEU A 314 -18.26 -31.94 -4.78
C LEU A 314 -18.82 -30.51 -4.74
N ALA A 315 -19.55 -30.16 -3.68
CA ALA A 315 -20.04 -28.81 -3.47
C ALA A 315 -18.87 -27.80 -3.33
N THR A 316 -17.89 -28.05 -2.46
CA THR A 316 -16.71 -27.18 -2.30
C THR A 316 -15.89 -27.07 -3.59
N ASP A 317 -15.65 -28.16 -4.30
CA ASP A 317 -14.92 -28.17 -5.57
C ASP A 317 -15.66 -27.35 -6.65
N SER A 318 -16.99 -27.37 -6.65
CA SER A 318 -17.78 -26.56 -7.59
C SER A 318 -17.64 -25.06 -7.36
N VAL A 319 -17.54 -24.62 -6.10
CA VAL A 319 -17.26 -23.22 -5.75
C VAL A 319 -15.84 -22.86 -6.15
N LYS A 320 -14.87 -23.76 -5.86
CA LYS A 320 -13.47 -23.57 -6.28
C LYS A 320 -13.34 -23.42 -7.81
N ALA A 321 -14.11 -24.18 -8.59
CA ALA A 321 -14.12 -24.07 -10.04
C ALA A 321 -14.75 -22.77 -10.55
N ALA A 322 -15.64 -22.15 -9.76
CA ALA A 322 -16.31 -20.89 -10.11
C ALA A 322 -15.58 -19.64 -9.60
N LEU A 323 -14.66 -19.78 -8.64
CA LEU A 323 -13.83 -18.69 -8.14
C LEU A 323 -12.80 -18.22 -9.19
N ASP A 324 -12.39 -16.95 -9.10
CA ASP A 324 -11.18 -16.51 -9.78
C ASP A 324 -10.01 -17.42 -9.36
N PRO A 325 -9.21 -17.96 -10.29
CA PRO A 325 -8.12 -18.89 -9.96
C PRO A 325 -7.08 -18.34 -8.98
N LYS A 326 -6.99 -17.02 -8.84
CA LYS A 326 -6.11 -16.35 -7.88
C LYS A 326 -6.72 -16.24 -6.49
N LEU A 327 -8.05 -16.39 -6.35
CA LEU A 327 -8.71 -16.49 -5.06
C LEU A 327 -8.53 -17.89 -4.45
N THR A 328 -8.33 -17.90 -3.15
CA THR A 328 -8.35 -19.14 -2.38
C THR A 328 -9.79 -19.66 -2.21
N ALA A 329 -9.95 -20.97 -2.23
CA ALA A 329 -11.23 -21.62 -1.93
C ALA A 329 -11.54 -21.71 -0.43
N ASP A 330 -10.62 -21.27 0.43
CA ASP A 330 -10.79 -21.27 1.89
C ASP A 330 -11.41 -19.93 2.36
N PRO A 331 -12.67 -19.90 2.81
CA PRO A 331 -13.33 -18.68 3.24
C PRO A 331 -12.62 -17.95 4.38
N LYS A 332 -11.88 -18.68 5.24
CA LYS A 332 -11.14 -18.08 6.36
C LYS A 332 -10.05 -17.11 5.88
N LYS A 333 -9.52 -17.33 4.67
CA LYS A 333 -8.43 -16.53 4.10
C LYS A 333 -8.90 -15.33 3.30
N TRP A 334 -10.18 -15.22 2.95
CA TRP A 334 -10.70 -14.09 2.16
C TRP A 334 -10.48 -12.74 2.83
N ARG A 335 -10.52 -12.70 4.17
CA ARG A 335 -10.18 -11.50 4.93
C ARG A 335 -8.74 -11.06 4.71
N ALA A 336 -7.80 -11.98 4.84
CA ALA A 336 -6.38 -11.68 4.61
C ALA A 336 -6.15 -11.23 3.17
N MET A 337 -6.82 -11.85 2.19
CA MET A 337 -6.72 -11.44 0.78
C MET A 337 -7.21 -10.01 0.54
N LEU A 338 -8.36 -9.62 1.11
CA LEU A 338 -8.83 -8.23 1.07
C LEU A 338 -7.80 -7.28 1.67
N GLN A 339 -7.25 -7.61 2.84
CA GLN A 339 -6.27 -6.78 3.53
C GLN A 339 -5.00 -6.59 2.70
N THR A 340 -4.49 -7.67 2.11
CA THR A 340 -3.33 -7.63 1.22
C THR A 340 -3.59 -6.73 0.02
N CYS A 341 -4.72 -6.92 -0.68
CA CYS A 341 -5.08 -6.11 -1.85
C CYS A 341 -5.26 -4.63 -1.48
N ALA A 342 -6.02 -4.33 -0.42
CA ALA A 342 -6.26 -2.95 0.01
C ALA A 342 -4.97 -2.26 0.45
N ASN A 343 -4.03 -2.96 1.09
CA ASN A 343 -2.75 -2.38 1.49
C ASN A 343 -1.82 -2.06 0.30
N LEU A 344 -2.08 -2.57 -0.90
CA LEU A 344 -1.35 -2.16 -2.11
C LEU A 344 -1.52 -0.67 -2.41
N THR A 345 -2.59 -0.02 -1.94
CA THR A 345 -2.73 1.43 -2.07
C THR A 345 -1.58 2.18 -1.38
N LYS A 346 -1.12 1.71 -0.22
CA LYS A 346 -0.03 2.36 0.54
C LYS A 346 1.32 2.20 -0.16
N SER A 347 1.64 0.99 -0.63
CA SER A 347 2.92 0.75 -1.31
C SER A 347 2.92 1.32 -2.74
N GLY A 348 1.79 1.23 -3.43
CA GLY A 348 1.64 1.67 -4.81
C GLY A 348 1.46 3.16 -4.99
N ARG A 349 0.70 3.83 -4.11
CA ARG A 349 0.46 5.27 -4.19
C ARG A 349 1.50 6.05 -3.39
N ASP A 350 1.59 5.77 -2.09
CA ASP A 350 2.38 6.61 -1.18
C ASP A 350 3.87 6.28 -1.27
N ALA A 351 4.24 5.01 -1.09
CA ALA A 351 5.66 4.62 -1.07
C ALA A 351 6.35 4.77 -2.44
N SER A 352 5.58 4.68 -3.54
CA SER A 352 6.08 4.94 -4.90
C SER A 352 6.13 6.43 -5.26
N GLY A 353 5.71 7.30 -4.34
CA GLY A 353 5.75 8.75 -4.47
C GLY A 353 4.69 9.36 -5.38
N TRP A 354 3.62 8.63 -5.73
CA TRP A 354 2.54 9.17 -6.56
C TRP A 354 1.69 10.18 -5.79
N HIS A 355 1.57 10.01 -4.47
CA HIS A 355 0.90 10.93 -3.56
C HIS A 355 1.89 11.78 -2.72
N THR A 356 3.17 11.80 -3.08
CA THR A 356 4.15 12.68 -2.42
C THR A 356 3.99 14.09 -2.97
N PHE A 357 3.53 15.01 -2.12
CA PHE A 357 3.51 16.43 -2.43
C PHE A 357 4.81 17.05 -1.93
N ASP A 358 5.56 17.67 -2.84
CA ASP A 358 6.71 18.46 -2.43
C ASP A 358 6.22 19.77 -1.82
N SER A 359 6.67 20.06 -0.60
CA SER A 359 6.34 21.30 0.10
C SER A 359 7.48 22.32 0.05
N PHE A 360 8.61 22.00 -0.58
CA PHE A 360 9.80 22.83 -0.56
C PHE A 360 10.28 23.10 -1.99
N ALA A 361 9.60 24.01 -2.69
CA ALA A 361 10.31 24.76 -3.71
C ALA A 361 11.55 25.40 -3.04
N ASP A 362 12.72 25.32 -3.68
CA ASP A 362 14.02 25.75 -3.12
C ASP A 362 14.06 27.21 -2.62
N VAL A 363 13.01 28.01 -2.90
CA VAL A 363 12.80 29.35 -2.38
C VAL A 363 11.33 29.53 -1.98
N GLY A 364 11.07 29.78 -0.70
CA GLY A 364 9.73 30.15 -0.22
C GLY A 364 9.35 31.59 -0.62
N ASP A 365 8.06 31.89 -0.67
CA ASP A 365 7.55 33.25 -0.90
C ASP A 365 7.87 34.11 0.34
N ILE A 366 8.85 35.01 0.21
CA ILE A 366 9.34 35.86 1.29
C ILE A 366 8.58 37.18 1.33
N ASP A 367 8.01 37.50 2.50
CA ASP A 367 7.45 38.81 2.82
C ASP A 367 8.16 39.41 4.04
N PHE A 368 9.08 40.34 3.80
CA PHE A 368 9.81 41.02 4.86
C PHE A 368 8.95 42.00 5.67
N THR A 369 7.81 42.46 5.11
CA THR A 369 6.88 43.36 5.80
C THR A 369 6.02 42.58 6.79
N ALA A 370 5.44 41.47 6.34
CA ALA A 370 4.68 40.54 7.20
C ALA A 370 5.59 39.68 8.09
N LYS A 371 6.91 39.69 7.83
CA LYS A 371 7.93 38.86 8.49
C LYS A 371 7.64 37.36 8.37
N THR A 372 7.29 36.92 7.17
CA THR A 372 6.93 35.53 6.87
C THR A 372 7.71 34.99 5.69
N ILE A 373 7.95 33.69 5.70
CA ILE A 373 8.37 32.92 4.53
C ILE A 373 7.36 31.79 4.34
N THR A 374 6.77 31.70 3.15
CA THR A 374 5.73 30.71 2.84
C THR A 374 6.25 29.68 1.86
N TYR A 375 6.32 28.44 2.33
CA TYR A 375 6.65 27.27 1.53
C TYR A 375 5.41 26.75 0.83
N GLN A 376 5.37 26.81 -0.50
CA GLN A 376 4.18 26.42 -1.27
C GLN A 376 4.22 24.93 -1.55
N VAL A 377 3.11 24.24 -1.29
CA VAL A 377 2.90 22.87 -1.75
C VAL A 377 2.78 22.87 -3.28
N ILE A 378 3.63 22.08 -3.91
CA ILE A 378 3.69 21.89 -5.36
C ILE A 378 2.75 20.74 -5.73
N ASN A 379 2.00 20.96 -6.82
CA ASN A 379 1.16 19.92 -7.40
C ASN A 379 2.00 18.71 -7.84
N ASN A 380 1.52 17.50 -7.59
CA ASN A 380 2.12 16.28 -8.12
C ASN A 380 1.35 15.81 -9.36
N PRO A 381 1.97 15.78 -10.56
CA PRO A 381 1.29 15.39 -11.79
C PRO A 381 0.95 13.89 -11.87
N LYS A 382 1.45 13.07 -10.93
CA LYS A 382 1.13 11.62 -10.88
C LYS A 382 -0.20 11.32 -10.18
N VAL A 383 -0.73 12.26 -9.38
CA VAL A 383 -2.04 12.10 -8.74
C VAL A 383 -3.12 12.00 -9.82
N GLY A 384 -4.02 11.01 -9.71
CA GLY A 384 -5.06 10.74 -10.70
C GLY A 384 -4.57 10.08 -11.99
N SER A 385 -3.26 9.79 -12.12
CA SER A 385 -2.70 9.26 -13.37
C SER A 385 -2.80 7.75 -13.52
N THR A 386 -3.02 7.02 -12.42
CA THR A 386 -3.07 5.55 -12.44
C THR A 386 -4.42 5.02 -11.95
N PRO A 387 -5.14 4.26 -12.77
CA PRO A 387 -6.38 3.62 -12.35
C PRO A 387 -6.16 2.58 -11.25
N SER A 388 -7.12 2.45 -10.32
CA SER A 388 -7.10 1.45 -9.25
C SER A 388 -6.94 0.02 -9.77
N ALA A 389 -7.56 -0.33 -10.91
CA ALA A 389 -7.43 -1.66 -11.51
C ALA A 389 -6.00 -2.03 -11.96
N THR A 390 -5.13 -1.04 -12.20
CA THR A 390 -3.71 -1.28 -12.52
C THR A 390 -2.90 -1.63 -11.27
N LEU A 391 -3.27 -1.05 -10.13
CA LEU A 391 -2.56 -1.23 -8.87
C LEU A 391 -3.11 -2.39 -8.04
N ILE A 392 -4.42 -2.42 -7.87
CA ILE A 392 -5.15 -3.33 -7.00
C ILE A 392 -5.54 -4.58 -7.78
N LYS A 393 -4.79 -5.65 -7.52
CA LYS A 393 -4.91 -6.94 -8.19
C LYS A 393 -4.68 -8.08 -7.21
N LEU A 394 -5.29 -9.22 -7.52
CA LEU A 394 -5.05 -10.52 -6.87
C LEU A 394 -3.68 -11.09 -7.21
#